data_AF-A0A1D2NIF4-F1
#
_entry.id   AF-A0A1D2NIF4-F1
#
_cell.length_a   1.000
_cell.length_b   1.000
_cell.length_c   1.000
_cell.angle_alpha   90.00
_cell.angle_beta   90.00
_cell.angle_gamma   90.00
#
_symmetry.space_group_name_H-M   'P 1'
#
loop_
_entity.id
_entity.type
_entity.pdbx_description
1 polymer ?
#
loop_
_entity_poly.entity_id
_entity_poly.type
_entity_poly.pdbx_seq_one_letter_code
_entity_poly.pdbx_strand_id
1 'polypeptide(L)' 'NYKLILPVDIPEDLRVTLLLKAPNPYGVLSSKAVGEPPFNLSVIFAIRNAIDSAKRDVGNNVWY' A
#
# COMPACT_ATOMS: atom_id res chain seq x y z
N ASN A 1 -20.22 -16.49 3.79
CA ASN A 1 -19.73 -15.94 5.07
C ASN A 1 -18.63 -14.95 4.72
N TYR A 2 -18.92 -13.65 4.76
CA TYR A 2 -18.02 -12.60 4.27
C TYR A 2 -17.04 -12.16 5.38
N LYS A 3 -15.83 -11.77 4.99
CA LYS A 3 -14.79 -11.29 5.91
C LYS A 3 -14.45 -9.84 5.58
N LEU A 4 -14.69 -8.98 6.56
CA LEU A 4 -14.22 -7.59 6.58
C LEU A 4 -12.80 -7.56 7.15
N ILE A 5 -12.09 -6.46 6.88
CA ILE A 5 -10.83 -6.12 7.56
C ILE A 5 -11.15 -5.87 9.04
N LEU A 6 -10.42 -6.53 9.93
CA LEU A 6 -10.50 -6.40 11.38
C LEU A 6 -9.25 -5.67 11.92
N PRO A 7 -9.22 -5.24 13.20
CA PRO A 7 -8.06 -4.54 13.78
C PRO A 7 -6.76 -5.35 13.75
N VAL A 8 -6.83 -6.68 13.62
CA VAL A 8 -5.67 -7.59 13.51
C VAL A 8 -5.02 -7.58 12.11
N ASP A 9 -5.74 -7.10 11.09
CA ASP A 9 -5.26 -7.05 9.70
C ASP A 9 -4.54 -5.73 9.36
N ILE A 10 -4.43 -4.82 10.34
CA ILE A 10 -3.80 -3.50 10.21
C ILE A 10 -2.29 -3.60 10.52
N PRO A 11 -1.38 -2.95 9.75
CA PRO A 11 0.04 -2.92 10.08
C PRO A 11 0.33 -2.34 11.46
N GLU A 12 1.22 -3.00 12.21
CA GLU A 12 1.66 -2.58 13.56
C GLU A 12 2.31 -1.18 13.57
N ASP A 13 3.06 -0.84 12.52
CA ASP A 13 3.66 0.48 12.31
C ASP A 13 3.12 1.13 11.03
N LEU A 14 2.09 1.98 11.20
CA LEU A 14 1.41 2.68 10.11
C LEU A 14 1.79 4.17 10.08
N ARG A 15 2.90 4.50 9.41
CA ARG A 15 3.39 5.88 9.30
C ARG A 15 2.75 6.62 8.12
N VAL A 16 2.07 7.72 8.41
CA VAL A 16 1.44 8.61 7.40
C VAL A 16 2.08 9.99 7.46
N THR A 17 2.49 10.51 6.29
CA THR A 17 3.07 11.86 6.17
C THR A 17 2.39 12.62 5.03
N LEU A 18 2.16 13.92 5.24
CA LEU A 18 1.65 14.83 4.21
C LEU A 18 2.79 15.67 3.65
N LEU A 19 2.85 15.83 2.32
CA LEU A 19 3.92 16.58 1.67
C LEU A 19 3.80 18.08 1.98
N LEU A 20 4.72 18.57 2.82
CA LEU A 20 4.78 19.97 3.22
C LEU A 20 5.07 20.89 2.03
N LYS A 21 4.51 22.11 2.07
CA LYS A 21 4.74 23.18 1.07
C LYS A 21 4.38 22.81 -0.38
N ALA A 22 3.44 21.88 -0.59
CA ALA A 22 2.98 21.45 -1.92
C ALA A 22 1.53 21.90 -2.24
N PRO A 23 1.26 23.22 -2.39
CA PRO A 23 -0.09 23.75 -2.67
C PRO A 23 -0.65 23.26 -4.01
N ASN A 24 -1.97 23.38 -4.20
CA ASN A 24 -2.65 23.16 -5.47
C ASN A 24 -3.21 24.49 -6.01
N PRO A 25 -2.65 25.11 -7.07
CA PRO A 25 -3.13 26.39 -7.58
C PRO A 25 -4.56 26.33 -8.14
N TYR A 26 -5.09 25.14 -8.44
CA TYR A 26 -6.46 24.93 -8.92
C TYR A 26 -7.41 24.36 -7.85
N GLY A 27 -6.91 24.12 -6.63
CA GLY A 27 -7.69 23.55 -5.54
C GLY A 27 -8.33 24.61 -4.65
N VAL A 28 -9.57 24.38 -4.22
CA VAL A 28 -10.23 25.22 -3.20
C VAL A 28 -9.32 25.26 -1.96
N LEU A 29 -8.91 26.47 -1.54
CA LEU A 29 -7.94 26.69 -0.45
C LEU A 29 -6.63 25.89 -0.60
N SER A 30 -6.14 25.69 -1.83
CA SER A 30 -4.96 24.88 -2.17
C SER A 30 -5.05 23.38 -1.82
N SER A 31 -6.26 22.86 -1.57
CA SER A 31 -6.50 21.44 -1.24
C SER A 31 -6.33 20.48 -2.43
N LYS A 32 -6.26 19.18 -2.14
CA LYS A 32 -6.18 18.08 -3.10
C LYS A 32 -7.17 16.97 -2.68
N ALA A 33 -7.81 16.32 -3.65
CA ALA A 33 -8.68 15.19 -3.38
C ALA A 33 -7.87 13.95 -2.95
N VAL A 34 -8.30 13.27 -1.89
CA VAL A 34 -7.56 12.16 -1.24
C VAL A 34 -8.46 10.97 -0.87
N GLY A 35 -9.64 10.83 -1.48
CA GLY A 35 -10.53 9.68 -1.24
C GLY A 35 -9.99 8.39 -1.85
N GLU A 36 -9.67 8.43 -3.15
CA GLU A 36 -9.19 7.27 -3.91
C GLU A 36 -7.65 7.14 -3.97
N PRO A 37 -6.84 8.23 -4.09
CA PRO A 37 -5.38 8.11 -4.20
C PRO A 37 -4.63 7.32 -3.10
N PRO A 38 -5.05 7.30 -1.81
CA PRO A 38 -4.37 6.48 -0.80
C PRO A 38 -4.79 5.01 -0.81
N PHE A 39 -5.75 4.58 -1.65
CA PHE A 39 -6.14 3.18 -1.82
C PHE A 39 -5.08 2.42 -2.64
N ASN A 40 -3.91 2.23 -2.03
CA ASN A 40 -2.73 1.63 -2.64
C ASN A 40 -2.56 0.16 -2.23
N LEU A 41 -2.39 -0.72 -3.22
CA LEU A 41 -2.27 -2.18 -3.04
C LEU A 41 -0.84 -2.64 -2.66
N SER A 42 -0.04 -1.78 -2.02
CA SER A 42 1.38 -2.01 -1.72
C SER A 42 1.65 -3.31 -0.95
N VAL A 43 0.76 -3.69 -0.03
CA VAL A 43 0.84 -4.93 0.76
C VAL A 43 0.84 -6.18 -0.13
N ILE A 44 0.10 -6.17 -1.25
CA ILE A 44 0.03 -7.30 -2.19
C ILE A 44 1.40 -7.53 -2.85
N PHE A 45 2.13 -6.46 -3.17
CA PHE A 45 3.48 -6.55 -3.72
C PHE A 45 4.50 -7.02 -2.67
N ALA A 46 4.35 -6.62 -1.40
CA ALA A 46 5.19 -7.14 -0.32
C ALA A 46 5.02 -8.66 -0.12
N ILE A 47 3.77 -9.15 -0.12
CA ILE A 47 3.46 -10.59 -0.05
C ILE A 47 4.02 -11.34 -1.27
N ARG A 48 3.87 -10.80 -2.48
CA ARG A 48 4.47 -11.37 -3.69
C ARG A 48 5.99 -11.48 -3.57
N ASN A 49 6.66 -10.43 -3.12
CA ASN A 49 8.13 -10.43 -2.97
C ASN A 49 8.61 -11.50 -1.98
N ALA A 50 7.86 -11.76 -0.89
CA ALA A 50 8.15 -12.83 0.05
C ALA A 50 7.99 -14.23 -0.57
N ILE A 51 6.91 -14.45 -1.33
CA ILE A 51 6.69 -15.70 -2.09
C ILE A 51 7.81 -15.91 -3.12
N ASP A 52 8.15 -14.87 -3.88
CA ASP A 52 9.22 -14.92 -4.88
C ASP A 52 10.59 -15.13 -4.23
N SER A 53 10.79 -14.77 -2.94
CA SER A 53 11.99 -15.14 -2.18
C SER A 53 12.01 -16.62 -1.85
N ALA A 54 10.95 -17.15 -1.21
CA ALA A 54 10.86 -18.57 -0.85
C ALA A 54 10.96 -19.49 -2.08
N LYS A 55 10.50 -19.03 -3.26
CA LYS A 55 10.70 -19.70 -4.55
C LYS A 55 12.17 -19.76 -4.99
N ARG A 56 12.92 -18.67 -4.84
CA ARG A 56 14.38 -18.63 -5.15
C ARG A 56 15.15 -19.58 -4.24
N ASP A 57 14.78 -19.66 -2.96
CA ASP A 57 15.46 -20.51 -1.97
C ASP A 57 15.34 -22.01 -2.30
N VAL A 58 14.26 -22.42 -2.98
CA VAL A 58 14.07 -23.79 -3.53
C VAL A 58 14.48 -23.91 -5.01
N GLY A 59 15.16 -22.91 -5.57
CA GLY A 59 15.63 -22.88 -6.96
C GLY A 59 14.56 -22.66 -8.05
N ASN A 60 13.30 -22.46 -7.66
CA ASN A 60 12.18 -22.29 -8.60
C ASN A 60 12.05 -20.84 -9.09
N ASN A 61 12.94 -20.44 -10.00
CA ASN A 61 13.00 -19.07 -10.54
C ASN A 61 12.01 -18.80 -11.69
N VAL A 62 10.90 -19.55 -11.77
CA VAL A 62 9.87 -19.42 -12.83
C VAL A 62 8.92 -18.26 -12.51
N TRP A 63 8.31 -17.70 -13.56
CA TRP A 63 7.37 -16.57 -13.48
C TRP A 63 5.97 -17.03 -12.98
N TYR A 64 5.44 -16.31 -11.98
CA TYR A 64 4.28 -16.64 -11.10
C TYR A 64 4.30 -18.03 -10.46
#